data_AF-A0A7G9Z7M9-F1
#
_entry.id   AF-A0A7G9Z7M9-F1
#
_cell.length_a   1.000
_cell.length_b   1.000
_cell.length_c   1.000
_cell.angle_alpha   90.00
_cell.angle_beta   90.00
_cell.angle_gamma   90.00
#
_symmetry.space_group_name_H-M   'P 1'
#
loop_
_entity.id
_entity.type
_entity.pdbx_description
1 polymer ?
#
loop_
_entity_poly.entity_id
_entity_poly.type
_entity_poly.pdbx_seq_one_letter_code
_entity_poly.pdbx_strand_id
1 'polypeptide(L)'
;MNISERNLKSFAHQTLEKIREFVHLENLDIHRLPGWVKSANVRWASLNNSLIFLFEDSSLENDTFTNSGDVKSDVQFLLDLPEFIPRAACLKAPDRPSGGLIIFEGEHGEGKSVTININSNNSSIFNIGYTNYHVPIAILNNFIQLLTPTGRNGSSEIATIRFVPFAIFINIDDFSDFKALWNRCATHIENSLKRIHDLEGDFYQSQWLPKEAFQITKEKSVIVLGKYSGSELNELRQVRDYLRAKGYDAHLIEDLPEHPMISNEEKVRYWTGGSRFCVMIDREAAGHIAEYEYLKTQRTILAFLRPKGEASTYMIGDEHLVDFQHITLFEFEKSPLDIMGVVIDWAEKLAKKRAEEYEKFYPWRASD
;
A
#
# COMPACT_ATOMS: atom_id res chain seq x y z
N MET A 1 -2.61 -9.09 -31.58
CA MET A 1 -2.66 -10.56 -31.37
C MET A 1 -3.66 -10.79 -30.25
N ASN A 2 -4.72 -11.60 -30.42
CA ASN A 2 -5.71 -11.79 -29.36
C ASN A 2 -5.21 -12.86 -28.39
N ILE A 3 -4.53 -12.45 -27.32
CA ILE A 3 -4.02 -13.37 -26.31
C ILE A 3 -5.20 -13.84 -25.46
N SER A 4 -5.41 -15.16 -25.39
CA SER A 4 -6.47 -15.70 -24.55
C SER A 4 -6.21 -15.43 -23.07
N GLU A 5 -7.26 -15.12 -22.31
CA GLU A 5 -7.20 -14.94 -20.86
C GLU A 5 -6.59 -16.16 -20.15
N ARG A 6 -6.85 -17.36 -20.67
CA ARG A 6 -6.24 -18.61 -20.20
C ARG A 6 -4.71 -18.59 -20.27
N ASN A 7 -4.14 -18.03 -21.33
CA ASN A 7 -2.68 -17.94 -21.47
C ASN A 7 -2.09 -16.90 -20.50
N LEU A 8 -2.75 -15.76 -20.31
CA LEU A 8 -2.31 -14.72 -19.36
C LEU A 8 -2.32 -15.26 -17.93
N LYS A 9 -3.40 -15.95 -17.56
CA LYS A 9 -3.50 -16.62 -16.26
C LYS A 9 -2.42 -17.70 -16.09
N SER A 10 -2.18 -18.49 -17.13
CA SER A 10 -1.12 -19.52 -17.11
C SER A 10 0.27 -18.91 -16.95
N PHE A 11 0.55 -17.77 -17.58
CA PHE A 11 1.81 -17.04 -17.43
C PHE A 11 2.02 -16.55 -15.99
N ALA A 12 1.00 -15.90 -15.42
CA ALA A 12 1.04 -15.43 -14.03
C ALA A 12 1.26 -16.60 -13.05
N HIS A 13 0.58 -17.72 -13.28
CA HIS A 13 0.73 -18.94 -12.48
C HIS A 13 2.15 -19.51 -12.57
N GLN A 14 2.69 -19.70 -13.78
CA GLN A 14 4.06 -20.19 -13.99
C GLN A 14 5.11 -19.26 -13.35
N THR A 15 4.87 -17.95 -13.35
CA THR A 15 5.72 -16.97 -12.67
C THR A 15 5.76 -17.22 -11.17
N LEU A 16 4.59 -17.37 -10.52
CA LEU A 16 4.51 -17.67 -9.09
C LEU A 16 5.09 -19.04 -8.75
N GLU A 17 4.83 -20.07 -9.56
CA GLU A 17 5.40 -21.40 -9.37
C GLU A 17 6.92 -21.37 -9.39
N LYS A 18 7.53 -20.68 -10.35
CA LYS A 18 9.00 -20.58 -10.44
C LYS A 18 9.60 -19.82 -9.26
N ILE A 19 8.95 -18.76 -8.81
CA ILE A 19 9.37 -18.00 -7.62
C ILE A 19 9.31 -18.88 -6.37
N ARG A 20 8.21 -19.63 -6.18
CA ARG A 20 8.03 -20.51 -5.02
C ARG A 20 8.95 -21.72 -5.06
N GLU A 21 9.20 -22.29 -6.25
CA GLU A 21 10.19 -23.35 -6.46
C GLU A 21 11.57 -22.89 -6.02
N PHE A 22 11.99 -21.69 -6.43
CA PHE A 22 13.26 -21.09 -5.99
C PHE A 22 13.31 -20.92 -4.47
N VAL A 23 12.27 -20.33 -3.86
CA VAL A 23 12.18 -20.14 -2.40
C VAL A 23 12.34 -21.46 -1.66
N HIS A 24 11.68 -22.52 -2.15
CA HIS A 24 11.79 -23.86 -1.58
C HIS A 24 13.19 -24.47 -1.76
N LEU A 25 13.77 -24.39 -2.96
CA LEU A 25 15.09 -24.95 -3.27
C LEU A 25 16.21 -24.30 -2.46
N GLU A 26 16.13 -22.99 -2.26
CA GLU A 26 17.11 -22.21 -1.49
C GLU A 26 16.83 -22.23 0.01
N ASN A 27 15.75 -22.89 0.47
CA ASN A 27 15.28 -22.90 1.85
C ASN A 27 15.13 -21.49 2.44
N LEU A 28 14.66 -20.53 1.64
CA LEU A 28 14.35 -19.20 2.14
C LEU A 28 13.14 -19.29 3.06
N ASP A 29 13.19 -18.62 4.20
CA ASP A 29 12.04 -18.50 5.08
C ASP A 29 10.95 -17.69 4.36
N ILE A 30 9.85 -18.35 4.01
CA ILE A 30 8.71 -17.74 3.34
C ILE A 30 8.14 -16.56 4.11
N HIS A 31 8.35 -16.54 5.43
CA HIS A 31 7.88 -15.49 6.31
C HIS A 31 8.71 -14.20 6.24
N ARG A 32 9.95 -14.30 5.76
CA ARG A 32 10.86 -13.17 5.52
C ARG A 32 10.66 -12.54 4.14
N LEU A 33 9.70 -13.04 3.37
CA LEU A 33 9.42 -12.63 2.01
C LEU A 33 8.08 -11.88 1.92
N PRO A 34 7.86 -11.10 0.85
CA PRO A 34 6.56 -10.47 0.61
C PRO A 34 5.39 -11.47 0.61
N GLY A 35 4.23 -11.05 1.12
CA GLY A 35 3.06 -11.91 1.27
C GLY A 35 2.59 -12.55 -0.04
N TRP A 36 2.71 -11.84 -1.15
CA TRP A 36 2.39 -12.32 -2.49
C TRP A 36 3.19 -13.56 -2.91
N VAL A 37 4.39 -13.77 -2.35
CA VAL A 37 5.18 -14.98 -2.60
C VAL A 37 4.44 -16.21 -2.07
N LYS A 38 3.73 -16.09 -0.94
CA LYS A 38 2.91 -17.17 -0.38
C LYS A 38 1.57 -17.31 -1.12
N SER A 39 0.81 -16.22 -1.23
CA SER A 39 -0.47 -16.16 -1.94
C SER A 39 -0.65 -14.78 -2.55
N ALA A 40 -0.92 -14.73 -3.86
CA ALA A 40 -0.96 -13.48 -4.62
C ALA A 40 -2.36 -13.18 -5.17
N ASN A 41 -2.76 -11.91 -5.08
CA ASN A 41 -3.78 -11.37 -5.97
C ASN A 41 -3.10 -10.79 -7.20
N VAL A 42 -3.16 -11.52 -8.33
CA VAL A 42 -2.54 -11.11 -9.58
C VAL A 42 -3.54 -10.35 -10.43
N ARG A 43 -3.27 -9.06 -10.63
CA ARG A 43 -3.94 -8.24 -11.65
C ARG A 43 -3.09 -8.22 -12.91
N TRP A 44 -3.71 -8.26 -14.07
CA TRP A 44 -3.01 -7.95 -15.32
C TRP A 44 -3.81 -7.04 -16.23
N ALA A 45 -3.10 -6.34 -17.11
CA ALA A 45 -3.67 -5.48 -18.13
C ALA A 45 -2.80 -5.49 -19.39
N SER A 46 -3.43 -5.17 -20.52
CA SER A 46 -2.70 -4.86 -21.75
C SER A 46 -2.46 -3.35 -21.83
N LEU A 47 -1.25 -2.96 -22.23
CA LEU A 47 -0.91 -1.58 -22.56
C LEU A 47 -0.12 -1.57 -23.86
N ASN A 48 -0.72 -1.10 -24.95
CA ASN A 48 -0.12 -1.14 -26.29
C ASN A 48 0.34 -2.57 -26.67
N ASN A 49 1.63 -2.77 -26.94
CA ASN A 49 2.24 -4.06 -27.25
C ASN A 49 2.87 -4.73 -26.03
N SER A 50 2.38 -4.41 -24.84
CA SER A 50 2.92 -4.87 -23.56
C SER A 50 1.85 -5.44 -22.66
N LEU A 51 2.27 -6.32 -21.77
CA LEU A 51 1.46 -6.87 -20.70
C LEU A 51 2.04 -6.42 -19.37
N ILE A 52 1.18 -5.96 -18.47
CA ILE A 52 1.53 -5.59 -17.11
C ILE A 52 0.92 -6.62 -16.18
N PHE A 53 1.71 -7.18 -15.28
CA PHE A 53 1.24 -8.01 -14.18
C PHE A 53 1.63 -7.33 -12.86
N LEU A 54 0.66 -7.22 -11.95
CA LEU A 54 0.84 -6.73 -10.59
C LEU A 54 0.51 -7.86 -9.64
N PHE A 55 1.47 -8.26 -8.81
CA PHE A 55 1.36 -9.34 -7.84
C PHE A 55 1.23 -8.73 -6.46
N GLU A 56 0.02 -8.69 -5.93
CA GLU A 56 -0.29 -8.10 -4.64
C GLU A 56 -0.46 -9.17 -3.57
N ASP A 57 -0.29 -8.80 -2.30
CA ASP A 57 -0.58 -9.70 -1.20
C ASP A 57 -2.06 -10.10 -1.21
N SER A 58 -2.33 -11.40 -1.14
CA SER A 58 -3.69 -11.93 -1.01
C SER A 58 -4.05 -12.08 0.46
N SER A 59 -5.25 -11.63 0.84
CA SER A 59 -5.86 -11.97 2.14
C SER A 59 -6.36 -13.42 2.18
N LEU A 60 -6.46 -14.08 1.02
CA LEU A 60 -6.85 -15.47 0.89
C LEU A 60 -5.62 -16.39 0.90
N GLU A 61 -5.82 -17.64 1.31
CA GLU A 61 -4.77 -18.67 1.25
C GLU A 61 -4.45 -19.15 -0.17
N ASN A 62 -5.19 -18.67 -1.18
CA ASN A 62 -5.06 -19.06 -2.57
C ASN A 62 -4.77 -17.85 -3.48
N ASP A 63 -4.17 -18.14 -4.64
CA ASP A 63 -3.94 -17.14 -5.67
C ASP A 63 -5.24 -16.75 -6.37
N THR A 64 -5.46 -15.44 -6.52
CA THR A 64 -6.56 -14.88 -7.31
C THR A 64 -6.03 -14.18 -8.54
N PHE A 65 -6.85 -14.14 -9.58
CA PHE A 65 -6.44 -13.71 -10.92
C PHE A 65 -7.52 -12.80 -11.49
N THR A 66 -7.18 -11.53 -11.75
CA THR A 66 -8.12 -10.53 -12.23
C THR A 66 -7.62 -9.84 -13.50
N ASN A 67 -8.41 -9.96 -14.57
CA ASN A 67 -8.16 -9.25 -15.81
C ASN A 67 -8.69 -7.81 -15.70
N SER A 68 -7.80 -6.82 -15.86
CA SER A 68 -8.15 -5.40 -15.87
C SER A 68 -8.40 -4.86 -17.30
N GLY A 69 -8.27 -5.71 -18.33
CA GLY A 69 -8.48 -5.34 -19.73
C GLY A 69 -7.38 -4.45 -20.30
N ASP A 70 -7.75 -3.64 -21.28
CA ASP A 70 -6.84 -2.67 -21.91
C ASP A 70 -6.83 -1.37 -21.09
N VAL A 71 -5.64 -0.93 -20.68
CA VAL A 71 -5.44 0.33 -19.95
C VAL A 71 -4.89 1.41 -20.88
N LYS A 72 -5.25 2.67 -20.61
CA LYS A 72 -4.74 3.82 -21.36
C LYS A 72 -3.34 4.23 -20.91
N SER A 73 -2.95 3.87 -19.70
CA SER A 73 -1.59 4.02 -19.17
C SER A 73 -1.27 2.98 -18.10
N ASP A 74 0.00 2.82 -17.83
CA ASP A 74 0.55 2.08 -16.70
C ASP A 74 0.28 2.77 -15.35
N VAL A 75 0.25 4.11 -15.30
CA VAL A 75 -0.11 4.85 -14.08
C VAL A 75 -1.54 4.55 -13.66
N GLN A 76 -2.45 4.46 -14.63
CA GLN A 76 -3.84 4.04 -14.42
C GLN A 76 -3.89 2.64 -13.80
N PHE A 77 -3.09 1.71 -14.32
CA PHE A 77 -3.05 0.35 -13.83
C PHE A 77 -2.52 0.27 -12.39
N LEU A 78 -1.44 1.00 -12.10
CA LEU A 78 -0.80 0.97 -10.80
C LEU A 78 -1.60 1.73 -9.76
N LEU A 79 -2.19 2.89 -10.08
CA LEU A 79 -2.87 3.76 -9.12
C LEU A 79 -4.41 3.68 -9.16
N ASP A 80 -4.96 2.80 -9.99
CA ASP A 80 -6.40 2.55 -10.13
C ASP A 80 -7.21 3.83 -10.45
N LEU A 81 -6.68 4.65 -11.36
CA LEU A 81 -7.25 5.96 -11.69
C LEU A 81 -8.41 5.87 -12.69
N PRO A 82 -9.42 6.76 -12.59
CA PRO A 82 -10.41 6.95 -13.64
C PRO A 82 -9.77 7.59 -14.88
N GLU A 83 -10.26 7.21 -16.07
CA GLU A 83 -9.92 7.75 -17.40
C GLU A 83 -8.64 8.61 -17.49
N PHE A 84 -7.48 7.96 -17.37
CA PHE A 84 -6.21 8.65 -17.40
C PHE A 84 -5.57 8.55 -18.80
N ILE A 85 -5.28 9.70 -19.42
CA ILE A 85 -4.60 9.76 -20.73
C ILE A 85 -3.15 10.22 -20.51
N PRO A 86 -2.15 9.37 -20.77
CA PRO A 86 -0.76 9.72 -20.60
C PRO A 86 -0.33 10.78 -21.62
N ARG A 87 0.48 11.76 -21.18
CA ARG A 87 0.97 12.85 -22.04
C ARG A 87 2.44 12.70 -22.47
N ALA A 88 3.22 11.94 -21.72
CA ALA A 88 4.63 11.68 -21.96
C ALA A 88 5.05 10.37 -21.26
N ALA A 89 6.17 9.78 -21.67
CA ALA A 89 6.77 8.60 -21.05
C ALA A 89 8.18 8.91 -20.54
N CYS A 90 8.54 8.36 -19.38
CA CYS A 90 9.82 8.68 -18.72
C CYS A 90 10.91 7.62 -18.92
N LEU A 91 10.58 6.40 -19.35
CA LEU A 91 11.55 5.32 -19.56
C LEU A 91 11.52 4.82 -21.01
N LYS A 92 12.56 5.16 -21.78
CA LYS A 92 12.78 4.64 -23.13
C LYS A 92 13.51 3.29 -23.03
N ALA A 93 13.09 2.31 -23.83
CA ALA A 93 13.83 1.06 -23.96
C ALA A 93 15.26 1.31 -24.47
N PRO A 94 16.28 0.59 -23.95
CA PRO A 94 17.61 0.62 -24.53
C PRO A 94 17.58 0.08 -25.97
N ASP A 95 18.39 0.65 -26.87
CA ASP A 95 18.35 0.32 -28.31
C ASP A 95 18.88 -1.10 -28.66
N ARG A 96 19.10 -1.99 -27.67
CA ARG A 96 19.69 -3.34 -27.87
C ARG A 96 18.77 -4.47 -27.39
N PRO A 97 18.44 -5.46 -28.25
CA PRO A 97 17.52 -6.56 -27.95
C PRO A 97 18.12 -7.71 -27.12
N SER A 98 19.38 -7.65 -26.68
CA SER A 98 20.00 -8.69 -25.85
C SER A 98 19.68 -8.56 -24.35
N GLY A 99 18.57 -7.89 -24.00
CA GLY A 99 18.35 -7.31 -22.68
C GLY A 99 17.89 -8.31 -21.63
N GLY A 100 18.55 -8.27 -20.46
CA GLY A 100 18.07 -8.87 -19.22
C GLY A 100 16.86 -8.12 -18.65
N LEU A 101 16.74 -8.08 -17.33
CA LEU A 101 15.64 -7.42 -16.61
C LEU A 101 16.10 -6.08 -16.03
N ILE A 102 15.32 -5.01 -16.25
CA ILE A 102 15.48 -3.76 -15.47
C ILE A 102 14.63 -3.90 -14.21
N ILE A 103 15.21 -3.79 -13.03
CA ILE A 103 14.46 -3.79 -11.75
C ILE A 103 14.56 -2.42 -11.11
N PHE A 104 13.42 -1.80 -10.83
CA PHE A 104 13.29 -0.72 -9.86
C PHE A 104 12.98 -1.34 -8.52
N GLU A 105 13.91 -1.23 -7.58
CA GLU A 105 13.77 -1.85 -6.28
C GLU A 105 13.82 -0.80 -5.19
N GLY A 106 12.79 -0.80 -4.36
CA GLY A 106 12.74 0.07 -3.21
C GLY A 106 13.51 -0.51 -2.04
N GLU A 107 14.28 0.35 -1.39
CA GLU A 107 14.83 0.05 -0.08
C GLU A 107 13.72 0.11 0.98
N HIS A 108 13.85 -0.73 2.01
CA HIS A 108 13.02 -0.68 3.18
C HIS A 108 13.83 -0.74 4.48
N GLY A 109 13.29 -0.12 5.52
CA GLY A 109 13.86 -0.01 6.86
C GLY A 109 13.45 1.33 7.49
N GLU A 110 13.85 1.57 8.73
CA GLU A 110 13.54 2.82 9.41
C GLU A 110 14.05 4.04 8.62
N GLY A 111 13.14 4.92 8.20
CA GLY A 111 13.44 6.10 7.38
C GLY A 111 13.79 5.82 5.91
N LYS A 112 13.63 4.57 5.45
CA LYS A 112 13.93 4.16 4.07
C LYS A 112 12.65 3.77 3.35
N SER A 113 12.24 4.61 2.40
CA SER A 113 11.21 4.29 1.42
C SER A 113 11.62 4.88 0.08
N VAL A 114 11.39 4.12 -1.00
CA VAL A 114 11.61 4.63 -2.36
C VAL A 114 10.26 4.97 -2.96
N THR A 115 10.07 6.26 -3.21
CA THR A 115 8.86 6.81 -3.80
C THR A 115 9.15 7.32 -5.22
N ILE A 116 8.49 6.71 -6.20
CA ILE A 116 8.47 7.16 -7.59
C ILE A 116 7.41 8.26 -7.70
N ASN A 117 7.88 9.50 -7.79
CA ASN A 117 7.02 10.67 -7.96
C ASN A 117 6.73 10.91 -9.44
N ILE A 118 5.45 10.89 -9.81
CA ILE A 118 4.97 11.09 -11.17
C ILE A 118 4.22 12.41 -11.22
N ASN A 119 4.69 13.36 -12.01
CA ASN A 119 3.96 14.61 -12.21
C ASN A 119 2.79 14.39 -13.18
N SER A 120 1.58 14.83 -12.81
CA SER A 120 0.37 14.68 -13.62
C SER A 120 0.46 15.31 -15.03
N ASN A 121 1.40 16.24 -15.25
CA ASN A 121 1.62 16.83 -16.57
C ASN A 121 2.42 15.93 -17.52
N ASN A 122 3.17 14.95 -16.99
CA ASN A 122 4.12 14.10 -17.72
C ASN A 122 3.90 12.60 -17.48
N SER A 123 2.67 12.18 -17.20
CA SER A 123 2.46 10.93 -16.48
C SER A 123 2.32 9.71 -17.41
N SER A 124 3.40 8.94 -17.48
CA SER A 124 3.44 7.48 -17.57
C SER A 124 4.81 7.03 -17.08
N ILE A 125 4.92 5.85 -16.47
CA ILE A 125 6.21 5.27 -16.05
C ILE A 125 6.84 4.53 -17.24
N PHE A 126 6.06 3.67 -17.89
CA PHE A 126 6.48 2.72 -18.92
C PHE A 126 5.65 2.78 -20.21
N ASN A 127 4.92 3.86 -20.49
CA ASN A 127 4.17 3.94 -21.75
C ASN A 127 5.11 4.02 -22.96
N ILE A 128 5.51 2.87 -23.46
CA ILE A 128 6.44 2.70 -24.56
C ILE A 128 5.75 2.72 -25.94
N GLY A 129 4.61 3.41 -26.08
CA GLY A 129 3.82 3.47 -27.33
C GLY A 129 4.57 3.89 -28.59
N TYR A 130 5.82 4.34 -28.48
CA TYR A 130 6.70 4.74 -29.57
C TYR A 130 7.79 3.70 -29.92
N THR A 131 7.90 2.59 -29.19
CA THR A 131 8.90 1.54 -29.44
C THR A 131 8.22 0.23 -29.79
N ASN A 132 8.69 -0.45 -30.84
CA ASN A 132 8.17 -1.76 -31.23
C ASN A 132 8.48 -2.85 -30.19
N TYR A 133 9.55 -2.68 -29.40
CA TYR A 133 9.99 -3.64 -28.40
C TYR A 133 10.58 -2.91 -27.18
N HIS A 134 10.38 -3.47 -25.99
CA HIS A 134 11.06 -3.07 -24.77
C HIS A 134 11.52 -4.33 -24.01
N VAL A 135 12.63 -4.20 -23.28
CA VAL A 135 13.09 -5.26 -22.38
C VAL A 135 12.09 -5.44 -21.22
N PRO A 136 12.04 -6.61 -20.57
CA PRO A 136 11.29 -6.78 -19.34
C PRO A 136 11.71 -5.76 -18.29
N ILE A 137 10.72 -5.18 -17.61
CA ILE A 137 10.92 -4.23 -16.52
C ILE A 137 10.14 -4.72 -15.31
N ALA A 138 10.73 -4.71 -14.12
CA ALA A 138 10.06 -4.99 -12.88
C ALA A 138 10.11 -3.80 -11.92
N ILE A 139 9.06 -3.64 -11.13
CA ILE A 139 9.03 -2.81 -9.93
C ILE A 139 8.90 -3.75 -8.75
N LEU A 140 9.76 -3.58 -7.74
CA LEU A 140 9.73 -4.35 -6.51
C LEU A 140 9.78 -3.38 -5.32
N ASN A 141 8.81 -3.46 -4.42
CA ASN A 141 8.78 -2.73 -3.15
C ASN A 141 8.86 -1.19 -3.26
N ASN A 142 8.20 -0.59 -4.26
CA ASN A 142 8.20 0.87 -4.42
C ASN A 142 6.84 1.49 -4.07
N PHE A 143 6.86 2.72 -3.56
CA PHE A 143 5.68 3.57 -3.55
C PHE A 143 5.60 4.33 -4.87
N ILE A 144 4.41 4.39 -5.46
CA ILE A 144 4.17 5.19 -6.66
C ILE A 144 3.20 6.28 -6.28
N GLN A 145 3.55 7.52 -6.59
CA GLN A 145 2.82 8.70 -6.18
C GLN A 145 2.52 9.58 -7.38
N LEU A 146 1.24 9.88 -7.62
CA LEU A 146 0.85 10.91 -8.58
C LEU A 146 0.79 12.25 -7.87
N LEU A 147 1.51 13.22 -8.43
CA LEU A 147 1.53 14.60 -7.97
C LEU A 147 0.61 15.45 -8.84
N THR A 148 -0.22 16.28 -8.21
CA THR A 148 -0.96 17.33 -8.92
C THR A 148 0.01 18.43 -9.41
N PRO A 149 -0.34 19.16 -10.48
CA PRO A 149 0.41 20.35 -10.86
C PRO A 149 0.32 21.35 -9.70
N THR A 150 1.42 22.04 -9.39
CA THR A 150 1.54 23.00 -8.30
C THR A 150 0.27 23.82 -8.07
N GLY A 151 -0.30 23.71 -6.87
CA GLY A 151 -1.36 24.61 -6.41
C GLY A 151 -0.85 26.04 -6.22
N ARG A 152 -1.75 26.97 -5.84
CA ARG A 152 -1.47 28.42 -5.68
C ARG A 152 -0.25 28.76 -4.79
N ASN A 153 0.24 27.82 -3.99
CA ASN A 153 1.37 27.99 -3.06
C ASN A 153 2.71 27.44 -3.59
N GLY A 154 2.77 26.93 -4.83
CA GLY A 154 4.01 26.47 -5.47
C GLY A 154 4.50 25.08 -5.06
N SER A 155 3.82 24.38 -4.15
CA SER A 155 4.10 22.98 -3.80
C SER A 155 3.21 22.01 -4.59
N SER A 156 3.79 20.91 -5.07
CA SER A 156 3.02 19.77 -5.62
C SER A 156 2.36 19.00 -4.49
N GLU A 157 1.07 18.69 -4.65
CA GLU A 157 0.30 17.90 -3.69
C GLU A 157 0.14 16.45 -4.17
N ILE A 158 -0.11 15.55 -3.24
CA ILE A 158 -0.22 14.11 -3.49
C ILE A 158 -1.66 13.79 -3.90
N ALA A 159 -1.89 13.53 -5.19
CA ALA A 159 -3.20 13.18 -5.70
C ALA A 159 -3.61 11.76 -5.27
N THR A 160 -2.68 10.82 -5.42
CA THR A 160 -2.87 9.41 -5.09
C THR A 160 -1.51 8.76 -4.86
N ILE A 161 -1.48 7.70 -4.06
CA ILE A 161 -0.29 6.91 -3.75
C ILE A 161 -0.66 5.44 -3.60
N ARG A 162 0.20 4.54 -4.06
CA ARG A 162 0.05 3.10 -3.84
C ARG A 162 1.40 2.44 -3.62
N PHE A 163 1.44 1.47 -2.72
CA PHE A 163 2.54 0.53 -2.62
C PHE A 163 2.45 -0.55 -3.71
N VAL A 164 3.53 -0.74 -4.45
CA VAL A 164 3.68 -1.77 -5.49
C VAL A 164 4.67 -2.81 -4.97
N PRO A 165 4.17 -3.94 -4.44
CA PRO A 165 5.03 -5.00 -3.91
C PRO A 165 5.83 -5.67 -5.02
N PHE A 166 5.17 -6.13 -6.09
CA PHE A 166 5.85 -6.62 -7.29
C PHE A 166 4.99 -6.38 -8.53
N ALA A 167 5.57 -5.76 -9.55
CA ALA A 167 4.98 -5.66 -10.87
C ALA A 167 6.02 -6.02 -11.93
N ILE A 168 5.59 -6.67 -13.01
CA ILE A 168 6.43 -6.93 -14.18
C ILE A 168 5.72 -6.47 -15.45
N PHE A 169 6.47 -5.78 -16.29
CA PHE A 169 6.06 -5.20 -17.55
C PHE A 169 6.84 -5.89 -18.66
N ILE A 170 6.14 -6.62 -19.53
CA ILE A 170 6.76 -7.47 -20.55
C ILE A 170 6.20 -7.13 -21.92
N ASN A 171 7.03 -7.27 -22.95
CA ASN A 171 6.58 -7.12 -24.31
C ASN A 171 5.78 -8.36 -24.74
N ILE A 172 4.81 -8.18 -25.62
CA ILE A 172 3.99 -9.27 -26.14
C ILE A 172 4.80 -10.34 -26.88
N ASP A 173 5.92 -9.97 -27.49
CA ASP A 173 6.82 -10.91 -28.17
C ASP A 173 7.49 -11.85 -27.16
N ASP A 174 7.86 -11.33 -25.98
CA ASP A 174 8.48 -12.09 -24.90
C ASP A 174 7.49 -13.01 -24.17
N PHE A 175 6.19 -12.71 -24.24
CA PHE A 175 5.13 -13.52 -23.64
C PHE A 175 5.00 -14.91 -24.31
N SER A 176 5.38 -15.01 -25.59
CA SER A 176 5.22 -16.24 -26.38
C SER A 176 6.11 -17.41 -25.91
N ASP A 177 7.23 -17.11 -25.26
CA ASP A 177 8.17 -18.10 -24.72
C ASP A 177 8.52 -17.77 -23.26
N PHE A 178 7.70 -18.30 -22.35
CA PHE A 178 7.90 -18.13 -20.91
C PHE A 178 9.28 -18.62 -20.46
N LYS A 179 9.80 -19.71 -21.03
CA LYS A 179 11.10 -20.28 -20.61
C LYS A 179 12.24 -19.34 -20.99
N ALA A 180 12.23 -18.81 -22.21
CA ALA A 180 13.25 -17.85 -22.66
C ALA A 180 13.16 -16.53 -21.89
N LEU A 181 11.94 -16.05 -21.60
CA LEU A 181 11.75 -14.88 -20.74
C LEU A 181 12.28 -15.13 -19.33
N TRP A 182 11.86 -16.23 -18.69
CA TRP A 182 12.25 -16.56 -17.33
C TRP A 182 13.76 -16.68 -17.20
N ASN A 183 14.43 -17.39 -18.12
CA ASN A 183 15.90 -17.50 -18.10
C ASN A 183 16.63 -16.15 -18.15
N ARG A 184 16.04 -15.11 -18.75
CA ARG A 184 16.61 -13.74 -18.76
C ARG A 184 16.34 -12.97 -17.46
N CYS A 185 15.27 -13.29 -16.76
CA CYS A 185 14.77 -12.53 -15.61
C CYS A 185 15.09 -13.18 -14.26
N ALA A 186 15.15 -14.51 -14.22
CA ALA A 186 15.17 -15.35 -13.02
C ALA A 186 16.23 -14.89 -12.04
N THR A 187 17.50 -14.88 -12.46
CA THR A 187 18.63 -14.49 -11.60
C THR A 187 18.45 -13.13 -10.94
N HIS A 188 17.86 -12.15 -11.62
CA HIS A 188 17.63 -10.82 -11.06
C HIS A 188 16.49 -10.83 -10.04
N ILE A 189 15.39 -11.54 -10.32
CA ILE A 189 14.26 -11.69 -9.38
C ILE A 189 14.71 -12.47 -8.14
N GLU A 190 15.38 -13.60 -8.34
CA GLU A 190 15.93 -14.49 -7.31
C GLU A 190 16.90 -13.76 -6.37
N ASN A 191 17.84 -12.99 -6.93
CA ASN A 191 18.76 -12.17 -6.14
C ASN A 191 18.03 -11.08 -5.33
N SER A 192 16.94 -10.52 -5.88
CA SER A 192 16.15 -9.53 -5.17
C SER A 192 15.39 -10.14 -4.00
N LEU A 193 14.80 -11.33 -4.18
CA LEU A 193 14.14 -12.07 -3.11
C LEU A 193 15.13 -12.49 -2.00
N LYS A 194 16.33 -12.97 -2.37
CA LYS A 194 17.40 -13.25 -1.40
C LYS A 194 17.79 -12.02 -0.60
N ARG A 195 18.00 -10.89 -1.27
CA ARG A 195 18.31 -9.64 -0.57
C ARG A 195 17.20 -9.24 0.39
N ILE A 196 15.93 -9.29 -0.02
CA ILE A 196 14.80 -9.01 0.88
C ILE A 196 14.83 -9.96 2.08
N HIS A 197 14.95 -11.26 1.83
CA HIS A 197 15.00 -12.27 2.89
C HIS A 197 16.11 -11.98 3.92
N ASP A 198 17.30 -11.57 3.46
CA ASP A 198 18.49 -11.40 4.28
C ASP A 198 18.60 -10.01 4.96
N LEU A 199 17.72 -9.04 4.63
CA LEU A 199 17.77 -7.69 5.19
C LEU A 199 17.19 -7.61 6.61
N GLU A 200 18.04 -7.41 7.62
CA GLU A 200 17.57 -7.17 8.98
C GLU A 200 16.92 -5.79 9.17
N GLY A 201 15.87 -5.72 9.99
CA GLY A 201 15.10 -4.52 10.32
C GLY A 201 14.20 -3.99 9.20
N ASP A 202 13.90 -4.80 8.19
CA ASP A 202 13.13 -4.39 7.02
C ASP A 202 11.59 -4.54 7.20
N PHE A 203 10.83 -4.22 6.15
CA PHE A 203 9.36 -4.20 6.19
C PHE A 203 8.79 -5.56 6.51
N TYR A 204 9.38 -6.57 5.90
CA TYR A 204 8.85 -7.91 5.88
C TYR A 204 9.20 -8.59 7.20
N GLN A 205 10.36 -8.27 7.77
CA GLN A 205 10.67 -8.56 9.15
C GLN A 205 9.69 -7.90 10.13
N SER A 206 9.34 -6.61 9.96
CA SER A 206 8.39 -5.96 10.87
C SER A 206 6.96 -6.50 10.71
N GLN A 207 6.57 -6.91 9.51
CA GLN A 207 5.31 -7.61 9.29
C GLN A 207 5.28 -9.03 9.89
N TRP A 208 6.44 -9.68 10.02
CA TRP A 208 6.57 -11.03 10.54
C TRP A 208 6.97 -11.13 12.02
N LEU A 209 7.51 -10.09 12.63
CA LEU A 209 7.67 -10.00 14.09
C LEU A 209 6.34 -9.46 14.69
N PRO A 210 5.48 -10.28 15.31
CA PRO A 210 4.80 -11.45 14.75
C PRO A 210 3.28 -11.42 14.69
N LYS A 211 2.75 -12.07 13.63
CA LYS A 211 1.39 -12.65 13.58
C LYS A 211 1.12 -13.67 14.71
N GLU A 212 2.15 -14.03 15.49
CA GLU A 212 2.05 -14.79 16.74
C GLU A 212 2.46 -14.00 18.01
N ALA A 213 2.92 -12.75 17.92
CA ALA A 213 3.22 -11.94 19.11
C ALA A 213 2.96 -10.44 18.92
N PHE A 214 1.70 -10.02 18.89
CA PHE A 214 1.27 -8.86 19.69
C PHE A 214 2.14 -7.57 19.66
N GLN A 215 2.83 -7.24 18.58
CA GLN A 215 3.72 -6.05 18.52
C GLN A 215 3.05 -4.93 17.73
N ILE A 216 1.81 -4.62 18.10
CA ILE A 216 1.36 -3.24 17.93
C ILE A 216 2.16 -2.43 18.93
N THR A 217 3.05 -1.59 18.44
CA THR A 217 3.78 -0.67 19.30
C THR A 217 3.02 0.64 19.35
N LYS A 218 2.94 1.22 20.54
CA LYS A 218 2.47 2.61 20.71
C LYS A 218 3.41 3.63 20.05
N GLU A 219 4.56 3.18 19.54
CA GLU A 219 5.58 4.00 18.92
C GLU A 219 5.29 4.32 17.46
N LYS A 220 4.89 3.34 16.64
CA LYS A 220 4.77 3.51 15.19
C LYS A 220 3.48 2.99 14.57
N SER A 221 2.71 2.16 15.29
CA SER A 221 1.55 1.51 14.67
C SER A 221 0.38 2.48 14.51
N VAL A 222 -0.24 2.47 13.33
CA VAL A 222 -1.42 3.29 13.00
C VAL A 222 -2.52 2.42 12.43
N ILE A 223 -3.74 2.52 12.94
CA ILE A 223 -4.89 1.78 12.41
C ILE A 223 -5.75 2.70 11.56
N VAL A 224 -6.06 2.26 10.34
CA VAL A 224 -6.93 2.97 9.42
C VAL A 224 -8.29 2.27 9.38
N LEU A 225 -9.35 3.05 9.58
CA LEU A 225 -10.74 2.59 9.72
C LEU A 225 -11.68 3.28 8.74
N GLY A 226 -12.73 2.60 8.33
CA GLY A 226 -13.79 3.14 7.47
C GLY A 226 -14.59 2.04 6.80
N LYS A 227 -15.09 2.31 5.59
CA LYS A 227 -15.86 1.34 4.81
C LYS A 227 -14.94 0.44 3.97
N TYR A 228 -14.94 -0.85 4.28
CA TYR A 228 -14.09 -1.88 3.65
C TYR A 228 -14.65 -2.46 2.33
N SER A 229 -15.30 -1.62 1.52
CA SER A 229 -15.87 -2.08 0.25
C SER A 229 -15.84 -0.97 -0.79
N GLY A 230 -15.91 -1.34 -2.07
CA GLY A 230 -16.01 -0.38 -3.18
C GLY A 230 -14.82 0.57 -3.28
N SER A 231 -15.11 1.81 -3.72
CA SER A 231 -14.13 2.90 -3.83
C SER A 231 -13.54 3.30 -2.48
N GLU A 232 -14.28 3.12 -1.39
CA GLU A 232 -13.85 3.52 -0.05
C GLU A 232 -12.71 2.64 0.45
N LEU A 233 -12.69 1.36 0.09
CA LEU A 233 -11.56 0.48 0.41
C LEU A 233 -10.25 0.96 -0.24
N ASN A 234 -10.32 1.44 -1.49
CA ASN A 234 -9.15 2.01 -2.17
C ASN A 234 -8.69 3.30 -1.49
N GLU A 235 -9.61 4.11 -0.97
CA GLU A 235 -9.29 5.31 -0.19
C GLU A 235 -8.57 4.96 1.13
N LEU A 236 -9.04 3.94 1.85
CA LEU A 236 -8.38 3.43 3.06
C LEU A 236 -6.96 2.93 2.77
N ARG A 237 -6.78 2.17 1.66
CA ARG A 237 -5.47 1.69 1.22
C ARG A 237 -4.52 2.85 0.87
N GLN A 238 -5.02 3.91 0.22
CA GLN A 238 -4.21 5.10 -0.07
C GLN A 238 -3.74 5.80 1.20
N VAL A 239 -4.61 5.97 2.20
CA VAL A 239 -4.24 6.56 3.49
C VAL A 239 -3.23 5.69 4.24
N ARG A 240 -3.43 4.36 4.25
CA ARG A 240 -2.47 3.40 4.81
C ARG A 240 -1.11 3.52 4.13
N ASP A 241 -1.08 3.53 2.80
CA ASP A 241 0.17 3.57 2.03
C ASP A 241 0.88 4.92 2.19
N TYR A 242 0.14 6.02 2.31
CA TYR A 242 0.69 7.34 2.66
C TYR A 242 1.38 7.30 4.03
N LEU A 243 0.74 6.72 5.05
CA LEU A 243 1.32 6.59 6.40
C LEU A 243 2.57 5.70 6.40
N ARG A 244 2.55 4.59 5.66
CA ARG A 244 3.73 3.73 5.48
C ARG A 244 4.88 4.47 4.79
N ALA A 245 4.59 5.27 3.78
CA ALA A 245 5.59 6.12 3.13
C ALA A 245 6.19 7.16 4.09
N LYS A 246 5.49 7.52 5.18
CA LYS A 246 5.98 8.36 6.29
C LYS A 246 6.69 7.60 7.42
N GLY A 247 6.83 6.28 7.30
CA GLY A 247 7.54 5.44 8.27
C GLY A 247 6.69 4.87 9.40
N TYR A 248 5.35 4.92 9.27
CA TYR A 248 4.44 4.27 10.21
C TYR A 248 4.16 2.81 9.83
N ASP A 249 3.93 1.97 10.84
CA ASP A 249 3.41 0.62 10.66
C ASP A 249 1.88 0.70 10.54
N ALA A 250 1.41 1.16 9.38
CA ALA A 250 -0.02 1.39 9.15
C ALA A 250 -0.74 0.14 8.62
N HIS A 251 -1.91 -0.17 9.18
CA HIS A 251 -2.73 -1.33 8.81
C HIS A 251 -4.22 -0.97 8.72
N LEU A 252 -4.95 -1.67 7.84
CA LEU A 252 -6.42 -1.70 7.90
C LEU A 252 -6.83 -2.70 8.97
N ILE A 253 -7.94 -2.46 9.69
CA ILE A 253 -8.40 -3.43 10.72
C ILE A 253 -8.77 -4.79 10.12
N GLU A 254 -9.24 -4.81 8.87
CA GLU A 254 -9.60 -6.05 8.17
C GLU A 254 -8.37 -6.91 7.86
N ASP A 255 -7.22 -6.29 7.60
CA ASP A 255 -5.97 -6.97 7.24
C ASP A 255 -5.31 -7.62 8.47
N LEU A 256 -5.76 -7.26 9.68
CA LEU A 256 -5.17 -7.74 10.93
C LEU A 256 -5.69 -9.13 11.31
N PRO A 257 -4.87 -9.95 12.00
CA PRO A 257 -5.21 -11.33 12.34
C PRO A 257 -6.58 -11.47 13.03
N GLU A 258 -7.29 -12.54 12.66
CA GLU A 258 -8.52 -12.96 13.31
C GLU A 258 -8.26 -14.13 14.25
N HIS A 259 -8.98 -14.18 15.37
CA HIS A 259 -8.91 -15.28 16.31
C HIS A 259 -10.33 -15.76 16.62
N PRO A 260 -10.64 -17.07 16.56
CA PRO A 260 -12.01 -17.57 16.75
C PRO A 260 -12.65 -17.22 18.10
N MET A 261 -11.84 -16.90 19.12
CA MET A 261 -12.31 -16.49 20.46
C MET A 261 -12.43 -14.96 20.64
N ILE A 262 -12.15 -14.17 19.61
CA ILE A 262 -12.20 -12.69 19.65
C ILE A 262 -13.30 -12.23 18.70
N SER A 263 -14.30 -11.54 19.23
CA SER A 263 -15.33 -10.87 18.43
C SER A 263 -14.75 -9.70 17.62
N ASN A 264 -15.46 -9.23 16.60
CA ASN A 264 -15.03 -8.06 15.82
C ASN A 264 -14.86 -6.80 16.70
N GLU A 265 -15.72 -6.61 17.69
CA GLU A 265 -15.58 -5.53 18.67
C GLU A 265 -14.27 -5.67 19.46
N GLU A 266 -13.99 -6.85 20.00
CA GLU A 266 -12.77 -7.10 20.75
C GLU A 266 -11.53 -6.95 19.86
N LYS A 267 -11.60 -7.33 18.59
CA LYS A 267 -10.53 -7.09 17.59
C LYS A 267 -10.26 -5.59 17.46
N VAL A 268 -11.29 -4.78 17.17
CA VAL A 268 -11.15 -3.32 17.05
C VAL A 268 -10.56 -2.73 18.31
N ARG A 269 -11.10 -3.07 19.48
CA ARG A 269 -10.63 -2.59 20.78
C ARG A 269 -9.18 -2.96 21.05
N TYR A 270 -8.82 -4.19 20.74
CA TYR A 270 -7.47 -4.71 20.94
C TYR A 270 -6.47 -3.95 20.06
N TRP A 271 -6.73 -3.89 18.75
CA TRP A 271 -5.75 -3.34 17.81
C TRP A 271 -5.63 -1.82 17.90
N THR A 272 -6.74 -1.11 18.07
CA THR A 272 -6.73 0.35 18.27
C THR A 272 -6.21 0.74 19.66
N GLY A 273 -6.44 -0.12 20.66
CA GLY A 273 -5.89 0.05 22.01
C GLY A 273 -4.37 -0.04 22.06
N GLY A 274 -3.74 -0.79 21.16
CA GLY A 274 -2.27 -0.88 21.02
C GLY A 274 -1.64 0.20 20.14
N SER A 275 -2.40 0.84 19.25
CA SER A 275 -1.83 1.74 18.22
C SER A 275 -1.48 3.12 18.75
N ARG A 276 -0.50 3.78 18.11
CA ARG A 276 -0.12 5.16 18.43
C ARG A 276 -1.31 6.12 18.26
N PHE A 277 -1.96 6.02 17.11
CA PHE A 277 -3.21 6.71 16.80
C PHE A 277 -4.01 5.93 15.76
N CYS A 278 -5.25 6.35 15.54
CA CYS A 278 -6.14 5.83 14.53
C CYS A 278 -6.57 6.95 13.59
N VAL A 279 -6.78 6.58 12.32
CA VAL A 279 -7.36 7.44 11.28
C VAL A 279 -8.64 6.78 10.83
N MET A 280 -9.77 7.47 10.95
CA MET A 280 -11.07 6.96 10.52
C MET A 280 -11.63 7.84 9.42
N ILE A 281 -11.99 7.26 8.28
CA ILE A 281 -12.57 7.97 7.13
C ILE A 281 -14.08 7.75 7.13
N ASP A 282 -14.82 8.84 7.29
CA ASP A 282 -16.27 8.89 7.44
C ASP A 282 -16.92 9.54 6.20
N ARG A 283 -16.88 8.82 5.08
CA ARG A 283 -17.50 9.24 3.81
C ARG A 283 -18.94 8.77 3.67
N GLU A 284 -19.21 7.51 4.02
CA GLU A 284 -20.56 6.94 4.04
C GLU A 284 -20.80 6.24 5.36
N ALA A 285 -22.03 6.17 5.86
CA ALA A 285 -22.34 5.44 7.09
C ALA A 285 -22.14 3.92 6.93
N ALA A 286 -21.33 3.31 7.78
CA ALA A 286 -21.05 1.87 7.79
C ALA A 286 -20.70 1.38 9.22
N GLY A 287 -20.04 0.22 9.33
CA GLY A 287 -19.68 -0.39 10.61
C GLY A 287 -18.78 0.48 11.50
N HIS A 288 -17.99 1.40 10.93
CA HIS A 288 -17.10 2.30 11.67
C HIS A 288 -17.81 3.23 12.64
N ILE A 289 -19.13 3.44 12.49
CA ILE A 289 -19.95 4.18 13.46
C ILE A 289 -19.92 3.48 14.84
N ALA A 290 -20.00 2.14 14.87
CA ALA A 290 -19.87 1.40 16.12
C ALA A 290 -18.42 1.42 16.64
N GLU A 291 -17.45 1.36 15.71
CA GLU A 291 -16.02 1.44 16.04
C GLU A 291 -15.67 2.78 16.74
N TYR A 292 -16.30 3.88 16.32
CA TYR A 292 -16.13 5.21 16.90
C TYR A 292 -16.40 5.22 18.42
N GLU A 293 -17.49 4.61 18.87
CA GLU A 293 -17.81 4.54 20.31
C GLU A 293 -16.77 3.71 21.09
N TYR A 294 -16.20 2.68 20.48
CA TYR A 294 -15.12 1.91 21.09
C TYR A 294 -13.86 2.76 21.26
N LEU A 295 -13.45 3.48 20.21
CA LEU A 295 -12.27 4.36 20.23
C LEU A 295 -12.43 5.49 21.27
N LYS A 296 -13.63 6.06 21.34
CA LYS A 296 -14.00 7.10 22.30
C LYS A 296 -13.89 6.61 23.73
N THR A 297 -14.51 5.47 24.04
CA THR A 297 -14.46 4.88 25.40
C THR A 297 -13.04 4.47 25.81
N GLN A 298 -12.21 4.02 24.87
CA GLN A 298 -10.81 3.65 25.11
C GLN A 298 -9.82 4.82 25.15
N ARG A 299 -10.27 6.06 24.87
CA ARG A 299 -9.42 7.26 24.78
C ARG A 299 -8.31 7.14 23.74
N THR A 300 -8.56 6.41 22.67
CA THR A 300 -7.64 6.26 21.55
C THR A 300 -7.48 7.59 20.83
N ILE A 301 -6.26 7.98 20.46
CA ILE A 301 -6.04 9.19 19.66
C ILE A 301 -6.67 8.93 18.28
N LEU A 302 -7.74 9.65 17.95
CA LEU A 302 -8.53 9.42 16.77
C LEU A 302 -8.58 10.68 15.90
N ALA A 303 -7.95 10.61 14.73
CA ALA A 303 -8.19 11.55 13.65
C ALA A 303 -9.42 11.08 12.87
N PHE A 304 -10.48 11.86 12.92
CA PHE A 304 -11.74 11.56 12.27
C PHE A 304 -11.86 12.43 11.02
N LEU A 305 -11.85 11.82 9.83
CA LEU A 305 -11.74 12.52 8.55
C LEU A 305 -13.07 12.48 7.82
N ARG A 306 -13.58 13.64 7.41
CA ARG A 306 -14.89 13.76 6.75
C ARG A 306 -14.84 14.65 5.52
N PRO A 307 -15.56 14.32 4.43
CA PRO A 307 -15.75 15.25 3.33
C PRO A 307 -16.46 16.53 3.77
N LYS A 308 -15.95 17.68 3.36
CA LYS A 308 -16.48 18.99 3.72
C LYS A 308 -17.89 19.17 3.17
N GLY A 309 -18.82 19.55 4.04
CA GLY A 309 -20.22 19.78 3.68
C GLY A 309 -21.07 18.50 3.58
N GLU A 310 -20.48 17.32 3.83
CA GLU A 310 -21.24 16.09 4.03
C GLU A 310 -21.48 15.90 5.53
N ALA A 311 -22.73 15.70 5.92
CA ALA A 311 -23.08 15.33 7.28
C ALA A 311 -23.15 13.80 7.36
N SER A 312 -22.24 13.18 8.11
CA SER A 312 -22.53 11.87 8.69
C SER A 312 -23.52 12.05 9.85
N THR A 313 -24.07 10.94 10.32
CA THR A 313 -25.18 10.91 11.29
C THR A 313 -24.95 11.91 12.42
N TYR A 314 -25.95 12.76 12.67
CA TYR A 314 -25.93 13.82 13.69
C TYR A 314 -25.48 13.35 15.09
N MET A 315 -25.43 12.03 15.35
CA MET A 315 -24.99 11.43 16.60
C MET A 315 -23.47 11.47 16.86
N ILE A 316 -22.61 11.69 15.85
CA ILE A 316 -21.14 11.78 16.02
C ILE A 316 -20.62 13.20 15.70
N GLY A 317 -21.47 14.05 15.13
CA GLY A 317 -21.09 15.32 14.52
C GLY A 317 -20.75 16.45 15.49
N ASP A 318 -21.15 16.40 16.75
CA ASP A 318 -20.95 17.48 17.74
C ASP A 318 -19.94 17.12 18.85
N GLU A 319 -19.64 15.84 19.03
CA GLU A 319 -18.86 15.36 20.18
C GLU A 319 -17.40 15.83 20.21
N HIS A 320 -16.81 16.08 19.04
CA HIS A 320 -15.45 16.63 18.92
C HIS A 320 -15.36 18.11 19.32
N LEU A 321 -16.49 18.80 19.52
CA LEU A 321 -16.52 20.25 19.78
C LEU A 321 -16.28 20.61 21.24
N VAL A 322 -16.55 19.71 22.19
CA VAL A 322 -16.58 20.09 23.62
C VAL A 322 -15.89 19.08 24.54
N ASP A 323 -15.99 17.77 24.29
CA ASP A 323 -15.77 16.79 25.36
C ASP A 323 -14.54 15.86 25.18
N PHE A 324 -14.05 15.64 23.96
CA PHE A 324 -13.02 14.62 23.71
C PHE A 324 -11.75 15.17 23.07
N GLN A 325 -10.79 15.63 23.89
CA GLN A 325 -9.49 16.16 23.41
C GLN A 325 -8.65 15.16 22.60
N HIS A 326 -8.96 13.86 22.70
CA HIS A 326 -8.28 12.80 21.94
C HIS A 326 -8.95 12.45 20.62
N ILE A 327 -10.04 13.11 20.27
CA ILE A 327 -10.71 12.98 18.98
C ILE A 327 -10.68 14.34 18.30
N THR A 328 -10.34 14.39 17.03
CA THR A 328 -10.41 15.64 16.26
C THR A 328 -10.96 15.36 14.88
N LEU A 329 -11.96 16.16 14.50
CA LEU A 329 -12.53 16.16 13.16
C LEU A 329 -11.62 16.96 12.22
N PHE A 330 -11.29 16.37 11.09
CA PHE A 330 -10.60 17.00 9.98
C PHE A 330 -11.49 16.93 8.73
N GLU A 331 -11.87 18.09 8.22
CA GLU A 331 -12.63 18.17 6.98
C GLU A 331 -11.69 18.23 5.77
N PHE A 332 -12.01 17.50 4.71
CA PHE A 332 -11.28 17.51 3.45
C PHE A 332 -12.21 17.71 2.26
N GLU A 333 -11.72 18.30 1.17
CA GLU A 333 -12.59 18.63 0.03
C GLU A 333 -12.67 17.49 -0.99
N LYS A 334 -11.53 16.91 -1.40
CA LYS A 334 -11.47 15.90 -2.45
C LYS A 334 -10.91 14.58 -1.94
N SER A 335 -9.72 14.64 -1.37
CA SER A 335 -9.01 13.46 -0.89
C SER A 335 -8.62 13.62 0.58
N PRO A 336 -8.74 12.57 1.41
CA PRO A 336 -8.19 12.60 2.76
C PRO A 336 -6.67 12.82 2.75
N LEU A 337 -5.97 12.48 1.65
CA LEU A 337 -4.53 12.74 1.51
C LEU A 337 -4.17 14.22 1.61
N ASP A 338 -5.10 15.13 1.23
CA ASP A 338 -4.89 16.59 1.22
C ASP A 338 -4.60 17.13 2.63
N ILE A 339 -5.08 16.45 3.66
CA ILE A 339 -4.99 16.87 5.07
C ILE A 339 -4.07 15.97 5.92
N MET A 340 -3.53 14.89 5.35
CA MET A 340 -2.80 13.88 6.15
C MET A 340 -1.57 14.43 6.86
N GLY A 341 -0.89 15.44 6.29
CA GLY A 341 0.21 16.13 6.98
C GLY A 341 -0.24 16.79 8.28
N VAL A 342 -1.40 17.48 8.26
CA VAL A 342 -1.98 18.15 9.43
C VAL A 342 -2.46 17.12 10.45
N VAL A 343 -3.07 16.03 9.99
CA VAL A 343 -3.53 14.92 10.83
C VAL A 343 -2.37 14.30 11.61
N ILE A 344 -1.26 13.99 10.92
CA ILE A 344 -0.06 13.41 11.53
C ILE A 344 0.51 14.37 12.58
N ASP A 345 0.70 15.65 12.23
CA ASP A 345 1.24 16.66 13.13
C ASP A 345 0.41 16.81 14.41
N TRP A 346 -0.92 16.79 14.29
CA TRP A 346 -1.83 16.84 15.42
C TRP A 346 -1.71 15.58 16.30
N ALA A 347 -1.77 14.40 15.69
CA ALA A 347 -1.73 13.13 16.42
C ALA A 347 -0.41 12.97 17.18
N GLU A 348 0.72 13.32 16.55
CA GLU A 348 2.06 13.29 17.15
C GLU A 348 2.19 14.27 18.32
N LYS A 349 1.71 15.51 18.16
CA LYS A 349 1.71 16.50 19.25
C LYS A 349 0.91 16.01 20.44
N LEU A 350 -0.25 15.41 20.20
CA LEU A 350 -1.10 14.88 21.27
C LEU A 350 -0.46 13.65 21.93
N ALA A 351 0.11 12.72 21.15
CA ALA A 351 0.81 11.55 21.68
C ALA A 351 1.99 11.96 22.57
N LYS A 352 2.80 12.93 22.11
CA LYS A 352 3.91 13.51 22.88
C LYS A 352 3.43 14.16 24.17
N LYS A 353 2.42 15.04 24.08
CA LYS A 353 1.82 15.69 25.27
C LYS A 353 1.30 14.64 26.26
N ARG A 354 0.63 13.60 25.79
CA ARG A 354 0.12 12.51 26.65
C ARG A 354 1.24 11.76 27.34
N ALA A 355 2.34 11.48 26.65
CA ALA A 355 3.52 10.84 27.24
C ALA A 355 4.14 11.71 28.34
N GLU A 356 4.38 12.99 28.06
CA GLU A 356 4.95 13.96 29.02
C GLU A 356 4.08 14.12 30.28
N GLU A 357 2.76 14.23 30.12
CA GLU A 357 1.84 14.35 31.27
C GLU A 357 1.80 13.06 32.10
N TYR A 358 1.85 11.88 31.46
CA TYR A 358 1.93 10.61 32.18
C TYR A 358 3.28 10.38 32.87
N GLU A 359 4.37 10.85 32.30
CA GLU A 359 5.70 10.78 32.94
C GLU A 359 5.75 11.65 34.20
N LYS A 360 5.18 12.87 34.15
CA LYS A 360 5.04 13.75 35.33
C LYS A 360 4.13 13.16 36.40
N PHE A 361 3.05 12.50 35.99
CA PHE A 361 2.02 12.01 36.91
C PHE A 361 2.37 10.66 37.55
N TYR A 362 3.02 9.75 36.81
CA TYR A 362 3.35 8.40 37.28
C TYR A 362 4.82 8.32 37.74
N PRO A 363 5.08 8.29 39.06
CA PRO A 363 6.44 8.43 39.60
C PRO A 363 7.43 7.35 39.16
N TRP A 364 6.94 6.14 38.87
CA TRP A 364 7.78 5.02 38.41
C TRP A 364 8.15 5.08 36.92
N ARG A 365 7.70 6.12 36.19
CA ARG A 365 8.08 6.36 34.79
C ARG A 365 9.17 7.42 34.63
N ALA A 366 9.42 8.22 35.67
CA ALA A 366 10.62 9.05 35.72
C ALA A 366 11.82 8.09 35.73
N SER A 367 12.59 8.10 34.65
CA SER A 367 13.81 7.30 34.54
C SER A 367 14.84 7.85 35.53
N ASP A 368 15.58 6.97 36.22
CA ASP A 368 16.85 7.34 36.88
C ASP A 368 17.85 7.89 35.86
#